data_AF-F7V710-F1
#
_entry.id   AF-F7V710-F1
#
_cell.length_a   1.000
_cell.length_b   1.000
_cell.length_c   1.000
_cell.angle_alpha   90.00
_cell.angle_beta   90.00
_cell.angle_gamma   90.00
#
_symmetry.space_group_name_H-M   'P 1'
#
loop_
_entity.id
_entity.type
_entity.pdbx_description
1 polymer ?
#
loop_
_entity_poly.entity_id
_entity_poly.type
_entity_poly.pdbx_seq_one_letter_code
_entity_poly.pdbx_strand_id
1 'polypeptide(L)' 'MLSETGKKLADKLKQLYDNPDYICGVMSNAPGDENWKVLLNYMDTAERLSEAVTSDDILALSVALGENK' A
#
# COMPACT_ATOMS: atom_id res chain seq x y z
N MET A 1 -2.57 8.01 -15.38
CA MET A 1 -3.87 7.82 -14.70
C MET A 1 -3.78 6.50 -13.95
N LEU A 2 -4.12 6.46 -12.66
CA LEU A 2 -4.06 5.21 -11.86
C LEU A 2 -5.09 4.20 -12.37
N SER A 3 -4.75 2.91 -12.30
CA SER A 3 -5.68 1.81 -12.46
C SER A 3 -6.73 1.80 -11.33
N GLU A 4 -7.76 0.97 -11.45
CA GLU A 4 -8.73 0.78 -10.36
C GLU A 4 -8.06 0.27 -9.09
N THR A 5 -7.09 -0.64 -9.21
CA THR A 5 -6.29 -1.14 -8.09
C THR A 5 -5.51 0.00 -7.42
N GLY A 6 -4.83 0.81 -8.22
CA GLY A 6 -4.06 1.95 -7.70
C GLY A 6 -4.92 2.98 -6.99
N LYS A 7 -6.13 3.26 -7.52
CA LYS A 7 -7.10 4.15 -6.86
C LYS A 7 -7.56 3.59 -5.51
N LYS A 8 -7.93 2.31 -5.45
CA LYS A 8 -8.33 1.64 -4.19
C LYS A 8 -7.23 1.69 -3.13
N LEU A 9 -5.98 1.42 -3.53
CA LEU A 9 -4.84 1.51 -2.62
C LEU A 9 -4.64 2.95 -2.12
N ALA A 10 -4.66 3.93 -3.00
CA ALA A 10 -4.52 5.34 -2.63
C ALA A 10 -5.61 5.80 -1.64
N ASP A 11 -6.87 5.42 -1.91
CA ASP A 11 -7.99 5.75 -1.04
C ASP A 11 -7.86 5.10 0.34
N LYS A 12 -7.46 3.81 0.41
CA LYS A 12 -7.25 3.12 1.70
C LYS A 12 -6.08 3.74 2.48
N LEU A 13 -4.97 4.04 1.82
CA LEU A 13 -3.83 4.70 2.48
C LEU A 13 -4.22 6.08 2.99
N LYS A 14 -5.01 6.85 2.24
CA LYS A 14 -5.51 8.16 2.67
C LYS A 14 -6.42 8.09 3.90
N GLN A 15 -7.22 7.03 4.04
CA GLN A 15 -8.07 6.82 5.21
C GLN A 15 -7.24 6.54 6.48
N LEU A 16 -6.09 5.86 6.34
CA LEU A 16 -5.24 5.45 7.46
C LEU A 16 -4.17 6.49 7.80
N TYR A 17 -3.58 7.10 6.78
CA TYR A 17 -2.45 8.01 6.88
C TYR A 17 -2.74 9.21 5.97
N ASP A 18 -3.31 10.28 6.54
CA ASP A 18 -3.60 11.53 5.83
C ASP A 18 -2.31 12.33 5.52
N ASN A 19 -1.40 11.71 4.76
CA ASN A 19 -0.10 12.25 4.35
C ASN A 19 0.15 11.95 2.86
N PRO A 20 -0.05 12.94 1.96
CA PRO A 20 0.10 12.77 0.52
C PRO A 20 1.49 12.30 0.07
N ASP A 21 2.56 12.76 0.71
CA ASP A 21 3.94 12.39 0.36
C ASP A 21 4.20 10.92 0.67
N TYR A 22 3.73 10.46 1.83
CA TYR A 22 3.80 9.05 2.22
C TYR A 22 3.02 8.16 1.23
N ILE A 23 1.78 8.53 0.90
CA ILE A 23 0.96 7.78 -0.07
C ILE A 23 1.68 7.68 -1.41
N CYS A 24 2.22 8.81 -1.90
CA CYS A 24 2.97 8.85 -3.15
C CYS A 24 4.21 7.95 -3.09
N GLY A 25 4.93 7.96 -1.98
CA GLY A 25 6.11 7.12 -1.74
C GLY A 25 5.78 5.62 -1.81
N VAL A 26 4.77 5.17 -1.05
CA VAL A 26 4.33 3.75 -1.05
C VAL A 26 3.94 3.30 -2.46
N MET A 27 3.13 4.11 -3.16
CA MET A 27 2.70 3.77 -4.52
C MET A 27 3.86 3.72 -5.52
N SER A 28 4.86 4.60 -5.35
CA SER A 28 6.04 4.69 -6.22
C SER A 28 7.05 3.58 -5.97
N ASN A 29 7.20 3.13 -4.72
CA ASN A 29 8.08 2.03 -4.34
C ASN A 29 7.61 0.70 -4.93
N ALA A 30 6.30 0.47 -4.98
CA ALA A 30 5.70 -0.79 -5.40
C ALA A 30 4.88 -0.62 -6.70
N PRO A 31 5.46 -0.17 -7.83
CA PRO A 31 4.68 0.20 -9.00
C PRO A 31 4.06 -1.03 -9.65
N GLY A 32 2.83 -0.87 -10.16
CA GLY A 32 2.11 -1.88 -10.92
C GLY A 32 1.00 -2.58 -10.12
N ASP A 33 -0.02 -3.01 -10.83
CA ASP A 33 -1.26 -3.55 -10.24
C ASP A 33 -1.03 -4.77 -9.36
N GLU A 34 -0.13 -5.68 -9.74
CA GLU A 34 0.15 -6.88 -8.93
C GLU A 34 0.75 -6.52 -7.56
N ASN A 35 1.68 -5.58 -7.52
CA ASN A 35 2.27 -5.10 -6.28
C ASN A 35 1.24 -4.34 -5.42
N TRP A 36 0.41 -3.50 -6.03
CA TRP A 36 -0.65 -2.81 -5.32
C TRP A 36 -1.72 -3.76 -4.75
N LYS A 37 -2.03 -4.86 -5.45
CA LYS A 37 -2.90 -5.92 -4.92
C LYS A 37 -2.30 -6.59 -3.68
N VAL A 38 -0.99 -6.83 -3.67
CA VAL A 38 -0.32 -7.40 -2.48
C VAL A 38 -0.43 -6.47 -1.28
N LEU A 39 -0.20 -5.17 -1.46
CA LEU A 39 -0.36 -4.17 -0.40
C LEU A 39 -1.80 -4.11 0.13
N LEU A 40 -2.80 -4.13 -0.77
CA LEU A 40 -4.21 -4.18 -0.38
C LEU A 40 -4.53 -5.45 0.41
N ASN A 41 -4.14 -6.62 -0.10
CA ASN A 41 -4.38 -7.90 0.56
C ASN A 41 -3.72 -7.98 1.95
N TYR A 42 -2.53 -7.40 2.11
CA TYR A 42 -1.85 -7.31 3.39
C TYR A 42 -2.68 -6.50 4.39
N MET A 43 -3.10 -5.28 4.03
CA MET A 43 -3.90 -4.42 4.90
C MET A 43 -5.28 -5.03 5.21
N ASP A 44 -5.97 -5.60 4.21
CA ASP A 44 -7.26 -6.26 4.40
C ASP A 44 -7.15 -7.50 5.32
N THR A 45 -6.04 -8.24 5.22
CA THR A 45 -5.80 -9.40 6.07
C THR A 45 -5.55 -8.99 7.52
N ALA A 46 -4.69 -8.00 7.75
CA ALA A 46 -4.42 -7.49 9.09
C ALA A 46 -5.70 -6.95 9.76
N GLU A 47 -6.53 -6.20 9.01
CA GLU A 47 -7.83 -5.72 9.48
C GLU A 47 -8.75 -6.87 9.91
N ARG A 48 -8.86 -7.92 9.08
CA ARG A 48 -9.65 -9.13 9.41
C ARG A 48 -9.13 -9.85 10.65
N LEU A 49 -7.82 -9.81 10.90
CA LEU A 49 -7.18 -10.41 12.08
C LEU A 49 -7.18 -9.49 13.30
N SER A 50 -7.72 -8.27 13.19
CA SER A 50 -7.61 -7.22 14.23
C SER A 50 -6.15 -6.92 14.63
N GLU A 51 -5.23 -7.06 13.68
CA GLU A 51 -3.82 -6.71 13.84
C GLU A 51 -3.61 -5.24 13.44
N ALA A 52 -2.78 -4.54 14.20
CA ALA A 52 -2.41 -3.18 13.88
C ALA A 52 -1.41 -3.18 12.70
N VAL A 53 -1.69 -2.37 11.68
CA VAL A 53 -0.75 -2.07 10.59
C VAL A 53 -0.17 -0.69 10.81
N THR A 54 1.15 -0.58 10.87
CA THR A 54 1.84 0.71 10.98
C THR A 54 2.23 1.24 9.61
N SER A 55 2.53 2.54 9.55
CA SER A 55 3.08 3.16 8.33
C SER A 55 4.41 2.51 7.91
N ASP A 56 5.20 2.05 8.89
CA ASP A 56 6.52 1.46 8.64
C ASP A 56 6.37 0.07 8.02
N ASP A 57 5.38 -0.73 8.43
CA ASP A 57 5.11 -2.04 7.85
C ASP A 57 4.76 -1.95 6.36
N ILE A 58 3.87 -1.02 6.02
CA ILE A 58 3.45 -0.77 4.63
C ILE A 58 4.62 -0.22 3.81
N LEU A 59 5.40 0.71 4.37
CA LEU A 59 6.56 1.26 3.69
C LEU A 59 7.59 0.16 3.39
N ALA A 60 7.93 -0.65 4.39
CA ALA A 60 8.88 -1.76 4.23
C ALA A 60 8.42 -2.77 3.17
N LEU A 61 7.14 -3.17 3.20
CA LEU A 61 6.58 -4.07 2.20
C LEU A 61 6.62 -3.44 0.80
N SER A 62 6.30 -2.14 0.68
CA SER A 62 6.32 -1.44 -0.62
C SER A 62 7.72 -1.42 -1.25
N VAL A 63 8.77 -1.23 -0.43
CA VAL A 63 10.17 -1.25 -0.88
C VAL A 63 10.55 -2.66 -1.34
N ALA A 64 10.24 -3.68 -0.53
CA ALA A 64 10.56 -5.07 -0.86
C ALA A 64 9.89 -5.55 -2.17
N LEU A 65 8.67 -5.10 -2.44
CA LEU A 65 7.97 -5.39 -3.71
C LEU A 65 8.61 -4.68 -4.91
N GLY A 66 9.19 -3.50 -4.70
CA GLY A 66 9.90 -2.73 -5.72
C GLY A 66 11.24 -3.34 -6.14
N GLU A 67 11.92 -4.01 -5.20
CA GLU A 67 13.25 -4.62 -5.39
C GLU A 67 13.21 -5.99 -6.09
N ASN A 68 12.07 -6.69 -6.07
CA ASN A 68 11.89 -8.01 -6.70
C ASN A 68 11.61 -7.95 -8.22
N LYS A 69 12.23 -7.00 -8.93
CA LYS A 69 12.05 -6.78 -10.38
C LYS A 69 13.08 -7.51 -11.23
#